data_AF-A0AB39PN18-F1
#
_entry.id   AF-A0AB39PN18-F1
#
_cell.length_a   1.000
_cell.length_b   1.000
_cell.length_c   1.000
_cell.angle_alpha   90.00
_cell.angle_beta   90.00
_cell.angle_gamma   90.00
#
_symmetry.space_group_name_H-M   'P 1'
#
loop_
_entity.id
_entity.type
_entity.pdbx_description
1 polymer ?
#
loop_
_entity_poly.entity_id
_entity_poly.type
_entity_poly.pdbx_seq_one_letter_code
_entity_poly.pdbx_strand_id
1 'polypeptide(L)'
;MKENMAAQRRRGRGRYARAGGLLLAFALVGLTTACSREPSEKELRKQATSPAAQARRAVEEKKMRALIKHLTAVEGLEHVLTRFSDSCGRPYDGSVFENNQSPNALRCDMRAVAYFGVRGDITDVLPRIRAARIQPWGPQEKGRDMPYAGGTVSYALDYHRHHGRYKDGSLMPAPTLEAPGLDIDWDRPDMPLPNLVEEPIACPPAGSGGIYERCSTTPKAPMSVAAARSRYGTLLTFSLGGYASSGDSYFTVPRRS
;
A
#
# COMPACT_ATOMS: atom_id res chain seq x y z
N MET A 1 87.68 49.46 5.14
CA MET A 1 87.08 50.37 6.13
C MET A 1 85.95 49.59 6.83
N LYS A 2 86.12 49.29 8.13
CA LYS A 2 85.23 48.52 9.06
C LYS A 2 85.02 47.04 8.68
N GLU A 3 85.71 46.05 9.26
CA GLU A 3 85.56 45.49 10.64
C GLU A 3 84.11 45.35 11.10
N ASN A 4 83.57 44.12 11.21
CA ASN A 4 83.57 43.37 12.48
C ASN A 4 82.72 42.08 12.45
N MET A 5 83.29 41.01 13.03
CA MET A 5 82.71 40.04 13.99
C MET A 5 81.49 39.19 13.55
N ALA A 6 81.32 37.91 13.91
CA ALA A 6 81.87 37.06 14.96
C ALA A 6 81.69 35.58 14.51
N ALA A 7 82.72 34.73 14.65
CA ALA A 7 82.88 33.78 15.76
C ALA A 7 81.74 32.75 15.86
N GLN A 8 81.90 31.48 15.49
CA GLN A 8 82.72 30.39 16.06
C GLN A 8 81.82 29.29 16.68
N ARG A 9 81.78 28.17 15.95
CA ARG A 9 82.05 26.80 16.41
C ARG A 9 81.17 26.13 17.50
N ARG A 10 80.78 24.92 17.07
CA ARG A 10 80.93 23.59 17.72
C ARG A 10 79.75 23.10 18.55
N ARG A 11 79.11 22.05 18.03
CA ARG A 11 79.17 20.62 18.45
C ARG A 11 77.99 19.95 17.72
N GLY A 12 78.08 18.79 17.09
CA GLY A 12 79.10 17.76 16.95
C GLY A 12 78.38 16.48 16.53
N ARG A 13 79.02 15.70 15.65
CA ARG A 13 78.85 14.24 15.41
C ARG A 13 77.42 13.73 15.14
N GLY A 14 77.08 13.06 14.04
CA GLY A 14 77.88 12.44 12.99
C GLY A 14 77.22 11.12 12.57
N ARG A 15 77.25 10.85 11.25
CA ARG A 15 77.06 9.54 10.56
C ARG A 15 75.63 8.97 10.65
N TYR A 16 74.94 8.49 9.61
CA TYR A 16 75.27 7.72 8.40
C TYR A 16 74.20 8.10 7.34
N ALA A 17 74.53 8.53 6.12
CA ALA A 17 74.97 7.78 4.94
C ALA A 17 73.88 6.90 4.29
N ARG A 18 73.65 7.18 2.99
CA ARG A 18 73.03 6.36 1.92
C ARG A 18 71.51 6.13 2.03
N ALA A 19 70.73 6.01 0.96
CA ALA A 19 70.81 6.19 -0.49
C ALA A 19 69.33 6.11 -0.94
N GLY A 20 68.82 6.91 -1.88
CA GLY A 20 68.97 6.65 -3.32
C GLY A 20 68.20 5.41 -3.76
N GLY A 21 66.99 5.58 -4.34
CA GLY A 21 66.23 4.52 -5.03
C GLY A 21 64.71 4.72 -4.92
N LEU A 22 64.07 5.52 -5.78
CA LEU A 22 63.44 5.13 -7.07
C LEU A 22 62.35 4.04 -6.97
N LEU A 23 61.16 4.42 -7.47
CA LEU A 23 60.07 3.62 -8.05
C LEU A 23 58.93 3.13 -7.14
N LEU A 24 57.82 3.88 -7.24
CA LEU A 24 56.50 3.37 -7.65
C LEU A 24 56.28 1.86 -7.44
N ALA A 25 55.61 1.51 -6.35
CA ALA A 25 54.91 0.25 -6.22
C ALA A 25 53.78 0.35 -5.19
N PHE A 26 52.59 -0.11 -5.60
CA PHE A 26 51.35 -0.31 -4.82
C PHE A 26 50.60 0.98 -4.45
N ALA A 27 49.78 1.55 -5.34
CA ALA A 27 48.55 0.96 -5.90
C ALA A 27 47.59 0.47 -4.80
N LEU A 28 46.46 1.18 -4.68
CA LEU A 28 45.13 0.62 -4.40
C LEU A 28 44.98 -0.15 -3.07
N VAL A 29 44.99 0.57 -1.94
CA VAL A 29 44.35 0.08 -0.71
C VAL A 29 43.32 1.11 -0.29
N GLY A 30 42.04 0.79 -0.49
CA GLY A 30 40.94 1.55 0.13
C GLY A 30 39.72 1.85 -0.74
N LEU A 31 39.68 1.47 -2.03
CA LEU A 31 38.40 1.29 -2.72
C LEU A 31 37.93 -0.14 -2.47
N THR A 32 37.61 -0.46 -1.20
CA THR A 32 36.55 -1.44 -1.00
C THR A 32 35.30 -0.76 -1.50
N THR A 33 35.00 -0.95 -2.79
CA THR A 33 33.64 -0.94 -3.27
C THR A 33 32.87 -1.78 -2.25
N ALA A 34 32.14 -1.11 -1.35
CA ALA A 34 31.16 -1.78 -0.55
C ALA A 34 30.17 -2.32 -1.58
N CYS A 35 30.36 -3.55 -2.02
CA CYS A 35 29.30 -4.32 -2.64
C CYS A 35 28.22 -4.33 -1.57
N SER A 36 27.26 -3.41 -1.67
CA SER A 36 26.19 -3.29 -0.70
C SER A 36 25.39 -4.57 -0.86
N ARG A 37 25.68 -5.54 0.02
CA ARG A 37 24.92 -6.78 0.05
C ARG A 37 23.50 -6.38 0.35
N GLU A 38 22.58 -6.78 -0.52
CA GLU A 38 21.16 -6.61 -0.25
C GLU A 38 20.84 -7.16 1.14
N PRO A 39 19.98 -6.48 1.91
CA PRO A 39 19.62 -6.95 3.23
C PRO A 39 19.05 -8.38 3.15
N SER A 40 19.53 -9.22 4.04
CA SER A 40 19.02 -10.58 4.21
C SER A 40 17.56 -10.56 4.66
N GLU A 41 16.81 -11.63 4.40
CA GLU A 41 15.42 -11.73 4.84
C GLU A 41 15.26 -11.60 6.35
N LYS A 42 16.24 -12.10 7.11
CA LYS A 42 16.27 -11.98 8.57
C LYS A 42 16.37 -10.52 9.01
N GLU A 43 17.20 -9.72 8.34
CA GLU A 43 17.32 -8.28 8.60
C GLU A 43 16.03 -7.55 8.22
N LEU A 44 15.47 -7.85 7.04
CA LEU A 44 14.22 -7.25 6.59
C LEU A 44 13.05 -7.60 7.52
N ARG A 45 12.98 -8.84 8.01
CA ARG A 45 11.98 -9.26 8.99
C ARG A 45 12.12 -8.47 10.29
N LYS A 46 13.36 -8.28 10.78
CA LYS A 46 13.62 -7.44 11.97
C LYS A 46 13.15 -6.00 11.75
N GLN A 47 13.29 -5.45 10.54
CA GLN A 47 12.78 -4.12 10.19
C GLN A 47 11.25 -4.09 10.15
N ALA A 48 10.61 -5.07 9.50
CA ALA A 48 9.14 -5.20 9.40
C ALA A 48 8.45 -5.35 10.77
N THR A 49 9.16 -5.90 11.77
CA THR A 49 8.67 -6.04 13.14
C THR A 49 9.23 -4.99 14.10
N SER A 50 9.96 -3.98 13.60
CA SER A 50 10.53 -2.92 14.44
C SER A 50 9.44 -2.06 15.11
N PRO A 51 9.74 -1.37 16.22
CA PRO A 51 8.79 -0.45 16.86
C PRO A 51 8.26 0.63 15.92
N ALA A 52 9.10 1.12 15.00
CA ALA A 52 8.70 2.11 14.00
C ALA A 52 7.66 1.54 13.01
N ALA A 53 7.89 0.34 12.49
CA ALA A 53 6.94 -0.35 11.60
C ALA A 53 5.62 -0.65 12.34
N GLN A 54 5.68 -1.11 13.59
CA GLN A 54 4.50 -1.37 14.41
C GLN A 54 3.68 -0.10 14.68
N ALA A 55 4.32 1.03 14.97
CA ALA A 55 3.63 2.30 15.18
C ALA A 55 2.91 2.78 13.91
N ARG A 56 3.56 2.70 12.74
CA ARG A 56 2.95 3.06 11.45
C ARG A 56 1.77 2.15 11.11
N ARG A 57 1.94 0.84 11.29
CA ARG A 57 0.88 -0.16 11.14
C ARG A 57 -0.34 0.17 11.98
N ALA A 58 -0.16 0.50 13.26
CA ALA A 58 -1.26 0.83 14.15
C ALA A 58 -2.03 2.09 13.70
N VAL A 59 -1.32 3.09 13.19
CA VAL A 59 -1.93 4.31 12.62
C VAL A 59 -2.79 3.98 11.40
N GLU A 60 -2.26 3.21 10.46
CA GLU A 60 -3.01 2.84 9.25
C GLU A 60 -4.21 1.94 9.56
N GLU A 61 -4.04 0.95 10.44
CA GLU A 61 -5.14 0.09 10.86
C GLU A 61 -6.27 0.90 11.53
N LYS A 62 -5.90 1.89 12.36
CA LYS A 62 -6.88 2.79 13.00
C LYS A 62 -7.65 3.62 11.97
N LYS A 63 -6.98 4.15 10.94
CA LYS A 63 -7.64 4.90 9.85
C LYS A 63 -8.63 4.03 9.10
N MET A 64 -8.23 2.81 8.71
CA MET A 64 -9.10 1.86 8.01
C MET A 64 -10.33 1.50 8.85
N ARG A 65 -10.12 1.20 10.14
CA ARG A 65 -11.22 0.93 11.07
C ARG A 65 -12.18 2.11 11.22
N ALA A 66 -11.68 3.35 11.22
CA ALA A 66 -12.52 4.54 11.27
C ALA A 66 -13.40 4.68 10.01
N LEU A 67 -12.82 4.47 8.82
CA LEU A 67 -13.58 4.50 7.56
C LEU A 67 -14.65 3.41 7.51
N ILE A 68 -14.32 2.17 7.90
CA ILE A 68 -15.28 1.07 7.98
C ILE A 68 -16.40 1.39 8.97
N LYS A 69 -16.06 1.98 10.14
CA LYS A 69 -17.05 2.40 11.13
C LYS A 69 -17.99 3.47 10.58
N HIS A 70 -17.48 4.43 9.81
CA HIS A 70 -18.31 5.44 9.15
C HIS A 70 -19.28 4.82 8.15
N LEU A 71 -18.82 3.87 7.31
CA LEU A 71 -19.69 3.16 6.39
C LEU A 71 -20.73 2.28 7.11
N THR A 72 -20.33 1.64 8.22
CA THR A 72 -21.24 0.84 9.06
C THR A 72 -22.39 1.66 9.64
N ALA A 73 -22.20 2.98 9.83
CA ALA A 73 -23.24 3.86 10.33
C ALA A 73 -24.26 4.28 9.27
N VAL A 74 -24.06 3.92 8.00
CA VAL A 74 -25.01 4.22 6.93
C VAL A 74 -26.25 3.35 7.08
N GLU A 75 -27.40 3.99 7.23
CA GLU A 75 -28.68 3.30 7.35
C GLU A 75 -28.96 2.44 6.11
N GLY A 76 -29.27 1.16 6.33
CA GLY A 76 -29.46 0.18 5.27
C GLY A 76 -28.25 -0.73 5.04
N LEU A 77 -27.12 -0.48 5.70
CA LEU A 77 -25.98 -1.39 5.71
C LEU A 77 -25.87 -2.13 7.04
N GLU A 78 -25.66 -3.45 6.97
CA GLU A 78 -25.34 -4.30 8.11
C GLU A 78 -23.94 -4.86 7.94
N HIS A 79 -23.03 -4.60 8.88
CA HIS A 79 -21.69 -5.18 8.84
C HIS A 79 -21.74 -6.71 9.01
N VAL A 80 -21.15 -7.44 8.06
CA VAL A 80 -21.08 -8.91 8.07
C VAL A 80 -19.72 -9.35 8.59
N LEU A 81 -18.65 -8.88 7.94
CA LEU A 81 -17.28 -9.16 8.34
C LEU A 81 -16.32 -8.11 7.77
N THR A 82 -15.14 -8.01 8.36
CA THR A 82 -13.99 -7.32 7.77
C THR A 82 -12.78 -8.22 7.85
N ARG A 83 -12.06 -8.33 6.73
CA ARG A 83 -10.73 -8.92 6.67
C ARG A 83 -9.69 -7.81 6.60
N PHE A 84 -8.69 -7.86 7.46
CA PHE A 84 -7.48 -7.03 7.39
C PHE A 84 -6.31 -7.90 6.94
N SER A 85 -5.51 -7.38 6.03
CA SER A 85 -4.24 -7.99 5.59
C SER A 85 -3.14 -6.96 5.63
N ASP A 86 -1.99 -7.34 6.14
CA ASP A 86 -0.79 -6.52 6.26
C ASP A 86 0.41 -7.37 5.88
N SER A 87 1.11 -6.98 4.83
CA SER A 87 2.22 -7.73 4.29
C SER A 87 3.42 -6.84 4.08
N CYS A 88 4.62 -7.40 4.26
CA CYS A 88 5.87 -6.78 3.86
C CYS A 88 6.63 -7.74 2.96
N GLY A 89 7.18 -7.21 1.88
CA GLY A 89 7.95 -7.96 0.91
C GLY A 89 9.03 -7.11 0.27
N ARG A 90 9.90 -7.77 -0.49
CA ARG A 90 10.73 -7.05 -1.45
C ARG A 90 9.80 -6.48 -2.53
N PRO A 91 9.94 -5.20 -2.90
CA PRO A 91 9.18 -4.67 -4.03
C PRO A 91 9.56 -5.43 -5.31
N TYR A 92 8.61 -5.51 -6.23
CA TYR A 92 8.85 -6.10 -7.55
C TYR A 92 9.86 -5.23 -8.32
N ASP A 93 10.97 -5.82 -8.76
CA ASP A 93 12.05 -5.12 -9.47
C ASP A 93 11.90 -5.13 -11.00
N GLY A 94 10.69 -5.40 -11.50
CA GLY A 94 10.46 -5.53 -12.93
C GLY A 94 10.95 -6.87 -13.50
N SER A 95 10.86 -6.99 -14.81
CA SER A 95 11.55 -8.05 -15.56
C SER A 95 13.04 -7.73 -15.70
N VAL A 96 13.89 -8.73 -15.96
CA VAL A 96 15.31 -8.53 -16.30
C VAL A 96 15.55 -7.59 -17.50
N PHE A 97 14.51 -7.30 -18.28
CA PHE A 97 14.54 -6.36 -19.41
C PHE A 97 14.19 -4.91 -19.03
N GLU A 98 13.73 -4.66 -17.80
CA GLU A 98 13.35 -3.34 -17.31
C GLU A 98 14.30 -2.96 -16.17
N ASN A 99 15.14 -1.94 -16.36
CA ASN A 99 16.00 -1.44 -15.30
C ASN A 99 15.23 -0.50 -14.34
N ASN A 100 14.12 -1.03 -13.78
CA ASN A 100 13.22 -0.35 -12.87
C ASN A 100 13.37 -0.90 -11.45
N GLN A 101 14.62 -1.07 -11.01
CA GLN A 101 14.89 -1.55 -9.66
C GLN A 101 14.29 -0.59 -8.65
N SER A 102 13.51 -1.11 -7.69
CA SER A 102 12.87 -0.26 -6.70
C SER A 102 13.93 0.39 -5.80
N PRO A 103 13.79 1.69 -5.44
CA PRO A 103 14.70 2.32 -4.48
C PRO A 103 14.60 1.72 -3.06
N ASN A 104 13.61 0.87 -2.81
CA ASN A 104 13.36 0.26 -1.51
C ASN A 104 13.80 -1.22 -1.48
N ALA A 105 14.38 -1.64 -0.36
CA ALA A 105 14.68 -3.03 -0.04
C ALA A 105 13.48 -3.74 0.63
N LEU A 106 12.60 -2.96 1.27
CA LEU A 106 11.37 -3.44 1.89
C LEU A 106 10.23 -2.47 1.57
N ARG A 107 9.06 -3.03 1.27
CA ARG A 107 7.80 -2.32 1.21
C ARG A 107 6.78 -3.08 2.04
N CYS A 108 6.04 -2.37 2.88
CA CYS A 108 4.90 -2.90 3.60
C CYS A 108 3.63 -2.23 3.13
N ASP A 109 2.59 -3.03 2.91
CA ASP A 109 1.28 -2.60 2.45
C ASP A 109 0.21 -3.14 3.39
N MET A 110 -0.80 -2.33 3.67
CA MET A 110 -1.97 -2.73 4.44
C MET A 110 -3.22 -2.61 3.57
N ARG A 111 -4.13 -3.57 3.72
CA ARG A 111 -5.44 -3.58 3.06
C ARG A 111 -6.52 -4.05 4.03
N ALA A 112 -7.75 -3.63 3.77
CA ALA A 112 -8.93 -4.19 4.41
C ALA A 112 -10.05 -4.36 3.40
N VAL A 113 -10.87 -5.40 3.56
CA VAL A 113 -12.12 -5.58 2.82
C VAL A 113 -13.22 -5.81 3.83
N ALA A 114 -14.18 -4.89 3.88
CA ALA A 114 -15.37 -5.00 4.71
C ALA A 114 -16.57 -5.42 3.85
N TYR A 115 -17.39 -6.32 4.37
CA TYR A 115 -18.55 -6.88 3.71
C TYR A 115 -19.80 -6.44 4.46
N PHE A 116 -20.80 -6.02 3.72
CA PHE A 116 -22.05 -5.50 4.25
C PHE A 116 -23.25 -6.18 3.59
N GLY A 117 -24.25 -6.53 4.39
CA GLY A 117 -25.59 -6.83 3.93
C GLY A 117 -26.34 -5.55 3.64
N VAL A 118 -26.99 -5.48 2.49
CA VAL A 118 -27.87 -4.37 2.12
C VAL A 118 -29.29 -4.70 2.58
N ARG A 119 -29.89 -3.87 3.44
CA ARG A 119 -31.30 -3.99 3.83
C ARG A 119 -32.15 -3.19 2.85
N GLY A 120 -32.93 -3.89 2.02
CA GLY A 120 -33.74 -3.27 0.98
C GLY A 120 -32.99 -3.16 -0.35
N ASP A 121 -33.34 -2.18 -1.17
CA ASP A 121 -32.74 -1.98 -2.49
C ASP A 121 -31.43 -1.18 -2.40
N ILE A 122 -30.43 -1.58 -3.18
CA ILE A 122 -29.14 -0.87 -3.25
C ILE A 122 -29.31 0.58 -3.74
N THR A 123 -30.29 0.85 -4.60
CA THR A 123 -30.60 2.19 -5.11
C THR A 123 -31.10 3.15 -4.01
N ASP A 124 -31.67 2.64 -2.92
CA ASP A 124 -32.03 3.43 -1.75
C ASP A 124 -30.83 3.73 -0.84
N VAL A 125 -29.82 2.85 -0.85
CA VAL A 125 -28.62 2.95 0.00
C VAL A 125 -27.53 3.82 -0.63
N LEU A 126 -27.35 3.78 -1.95
CA LEU A 126 -26.34 4.57 -2.67
C LEU A 126 -26.41 6.10 -2.37
N PRO A 127 -27.58 6.76 -2.35
CA PRO A 127 -27.69 8.16 -1.93
C PRO A 127 -27.27 8.40 -0.48
N ARG A 128 -27.49 7.44 0.42
CA ARG A 128 -27.13 7.54 1.84
C ARG A 128 -25.61 7.40 2.03
N ILE A 129 -24.96 6.52 1.26
CA ILE A 129 -23.49 6.44 1.19
C ILE A 129 -22.90 7.78 0.76
N ARG A 130 -23.50 8.44 -0.25
CA ARG A 130 -23.10 9.79 -0.66
C ARG A 130 -23.28 10.80 0.48
N ALA A 131 -24.44 10.79 1.13
CA ALA A 131 -24.78 11.71 2.21
C ALA A 131 -23.86 11.56 3.43
N ALA A 132 -23.32 10.36 3.66
CA ALA A 132 -22.36 10.08 4.73
C ALA A 132 -20.98 10.73 4.50
N ARG A 133 -20.69 11.23 3.29
CA ARG A 133 -19.46 11.98 2.94
C ARG A 133 -18.17 11.26 3.37
N ILE A 134 -18.16 9.93 3.22
CA ILE A 134 -17.00 9.10 3.57
C ILE A 134 -15.81 9.45 2.67
N GLN A 135 -16.07 9.63 1.37
CA GLN A 135 -15.13 10.06 0.34
C GLN A 135 -15.85 10.78 -0.80
N PRO A 136 -15.14 11.59 -1.61
CA PRO A 136 -15.64 12.07 -2.89
C PRO A 136 -15.57 10.92 -3.92
N TRP A 137 -16.67 10.20 -4.08
CA TRP A 137 -16.77 9.09 -5.03
C TRP A 137 -16.76 9.58 -6.47
N GLY A 138 -15.80 9.10 -7.24
CA GLY A 138 -15.58 9.32 -8.66
C GLY A 138 -15.20 10.77 -9.04
N PRO A 139 -15.04 11.04 -10.34
CA PRO A 139 -14.77 12.38 -10.84
C PRO A 139 -15.90 13.37 -10.54
N GLN A 140 -15.56 14.49 -9.90
CA GLN A 140 -16.51 15.54 -9.53
C GLN A 140 -16.04 16.92 -10.00
N GLU A 141 -16.99 17.74 -10.44
CA GLU A 141 -16.80 19.16 -10.72
C GLU A 141 -17.71 19.98 -9.80
N LYS A 142 -17.12 20.90 -9.01
CA LYS A 142 -17.86 21.76 -8.06
C LYS A 142 -18.80 20.96 -7.13
N GLY A 143 -18.36 19.77 -6.71
CA GLY A 143 -19.10 18.86 -5.81
C GLY A 143 -20.25 18.10 -6.47
N ARG A 144 -20.39 18.15 -7.80
CA ARG A 144 -21.35 17.38 -8.58
C ARG A 144 -20.64 16.30 -9.38
N ASP A 145 -21.27 15.15 -9.54
CA ASP A 145 -20.73 14.09 -10.38
C ASP A 145 -20.69 14.57 -11.84
N MET A 146 -19.60 14.27 -12.53
CA MET A 146 -19.56 14.53 -13.96
C MET A 146 -20.53 13.59 -14.71
N PRO A 147 -21.18 14.03 -15.79
CA PRO A 147 -22.09 13.18 -16.57
C PRO A 147 -21.40 11.90 -17.03
N TYR A 148 -22.06 10.75 -16.84
CA TYR A 148 -21.58 9.42 -17.23
C TYR A 148 -20.22 9.01 -16.62
N ALA A 149 -19.74 9.70 -15.59
CA ALA A 149 -18.49 9.34 -14.94
C ALA A 149 -18.68 8.09 -14.07
N GLY A 150 -18.04 7.00 -14.47
CA GLY A 150 -17.91 5.79 -13.65
C GLY A 150 -17.29 6.11 -12.28
N GLY A 151 -17.48 5.21 -11.30
CA GLY A 151 -17.01 5.44 -9.93
C GLY A 151 -17.89 6.37 -9.09
N THR A 152 -18.99 6.92 -9.66
CA THR A 152 -19.87 7.87 -8.98
C THR A 152 -21.22 7.26 -8.59
N VAL A 153 -21.86 7.86 -7.57
CA VAL A 153 -23.21 7.46 -7.14
C VAL A 153 -24.25 7.73 -8.23
N SER A 154 -24.13 8.84 -8.97
CA SER A 154 -25.08 9.15 -10.04
C SER A 154 -25.01 8.13 -11.18
N TYR A 155 -23.80 7.71 -11.56
CA TYR A 155 -23.61 6.65 -12.55
C TYR A 155 -24.21 5.31 -12.09
N ALA A 156 -23.96 4.93 -10.83
CA ALA A 156 -24.52 3.71 -10.26
C ALA A 156 -26.05 3.69 -10.26
N LEU A 157 -26.69 4.82 -9.89
CA LEU A 157 -28.15 4.96 -9.95
C LEU A 157 -28.68 4.90 -11.38
N ASP A 158 -27.97 5.51 -12.34
CA ASP A 158 -28.37 5.47 -13.74
C ASP A 158 -28.24 4.07 -14.35
N TYR A 159 -27.19 3.33 -13.96
CA TYR A 159 -27.00 1.94 -14.33
C TYR A 159 -28.18 1.07 -13.88
N HIS A 160 -28.62 1.20 -12.62
CA HIS A 160 -29.77 0.44 -12.11
C HIS A 160 -31.08 0.83 -12.79
N ARG A 161 -31.31 2.14 -13.00
CA ARG A 161 -32.51 2.64 -13.69
C ARG A 161 -32.66 2.06 -15.10
N HIS A 162 -31.55 1.87 -15.81
CA HIS A 162 -31.55 1.37 -17.18
C HIS A 162 -31.19 -0.11 -17.30
N HIS A 163 -31.21 -0.86 -16.19
CA HIS A 163 -30.85 -2.29 -16.18
C HIS A 163 -29.52 -2.56 -16.90
N GLY A 164 -28.53 -1.70 -16.67
CA GLY A 164 -27.15 -1.86 -17.13
C GLY A 164 -27.01 -1.73 -18.64
N ARG A 165 -27.91 -1.00 -19.30
CA ARG A 165 -27.88 -0.76 -20.74
C ARG A 165 -28.00 0.72 -21.05
N TYR A 166 -27.24 1.18 -22.03
CA TYR A 166 -27.44 2.51 -22.61
C TYR A 166 -28.71 2.52 -23.49
N LYS A 167 -29.15 3.72 -23.89
CA LYS A 167 -30.33 3.90 -24.75
C LYS A 167 -30.21 3.23 -26.12
N ASP A 168 -28.98 3.02 -26.61
CA ASP A 168 -28.69 2.31 -27.86
C ASP A 168 -28.68 0.78 -27.70
N GLY A 169 -28.95 0.27 -26.50
CA GLY A 169 -28.99 -1.16 -26.16
C GLY A 169 -27.63 -1.76 -25.78
N SER A 170 -26.53 -1.02 -25.92
CA SER A 170 -25.20 -1.47 -25.53
C SER A 170 -25.05 -1.62 -24.01
N LEU A 171 -24.14 -2.49 -23.57
CA LEU A 171 -23.93 -2.75 -22.15
C LEU A 171 -23.19 -1.60 -21.48
N MET A 172 -23.71 -1.18 -20.33
CA MET A 172 -22.99 -0.28 -19.44
C MET A 172 -21.94 -1.08 -18.66
N PRO A 173 -20.73 -0.52 -18.44
CA PRO A 173 -19.80 -1.03 -17.44
C PRO A 173 -20.48 -1.23 -16.08
N ALA A 174 -20.11 -2.30 -15.37
CA ALA A 174 -20.62 -2.53 -14.03
C ALA A 174 -20.26 -1.35 -13.11
N PRO A 175 -21.22 -0.83 -12.32
CA PRO A 175 -20.98 0.32 -11.50
C PRO A 175 -20.22 -0.06 -10.24
N THR A 176 -19.09 0.59 -10.01
CA THR A 176 -18.37 0.66 -8.73
C THR A 176 -18.46 2.09 -8.21
N LEU A 177 -18.25 2.29 -6.90
CA LEU A 177 -17.87 3.61 -6.40
C LEU A 177 -16.37 3.63 -6.15
N GLU A 178 -15.67 4.66 -6.61
CA GLU A 178 -14.21 4.69 -6.60
C GLU A 178 -13.70 5.99 -5.98
N ALA A 179 -12.67 5.89 -5.15
CA ALA A 179 -11.91 7.01 -4.63
C ALA A 179 -10.43 6.61 -4.48
N PRO A 180 -9.48 7.54 -4.30
CA PRO A 180 -8.06 7.19 -4.19
C PRO A 180 -7.77 6.19 -3.06
N GLY A 181 -7.48 4.93 -3.42
CA GLY A 181 -7.21 3.85 -2.47
C GLY A 181 -8.44 3.23 -1.79
N LEU A 182 -9.64 3.47 -2.32
CA LEU A 182 -10.90 2.91 -1.83
C LEU A 182 -11.83 2.55 -2.99
N ASP A 183 -12.56 1.46 -2.86
CA ASP A 183 -13.66 1.11 -3.76
C ASP A 183 -14.83 0.50 -3.01
N ILE A 184 -16.03 0.66 -3.57
CA ILE A 184 -17.24 -0.04 -3.17
C ILE A 184 -17.80 -0.77 -4.38
N ASP A 185 -18.07 -2.07 -4.20
CA ASP A 185 -18.73 -2.92 -5.19
C ASP A 185 -19.87 -3.72 -4.54
N TRP A 186 -20.80 -4.28 -5.31
CA TRP A 186 -21.95 -5.01 -4.79
C TRP A 186 -22.52 -6.08 -5.74
N ASP A 187 -23.35 -6.96 -5.18
CA ASP A 187 -24.08 -8.00 -5.90
C ASP A 187 -25.03 -7.40 -6.95
N ARG A 188 -25.04 -7.99 -8.15
CA ARG A 188 -25.93 -7.63 -9.26
C ARG A 188 -26.50 -8.91 -9.91
N PRO A 189 -27.44 -9.61 -9.25
CA PRO A 189 -27.89 -10.93 -9.70
C PRO A 189 -28.72 -10.88 -10.99
N ASP A 190 -29.52 -9.83 -11.19
CA ASP A 190 -30.49 -9.71 -12.28
C ASP A 190 -30.03 -8.80 -13.43
N MET A 191 -28.73 -8.49 -13.46
CA MET A 191 -28.11 -7.58 -14.43
C MET A 191 -27.50 -8.34 -15.60
N PRO A 192 -27.33 -7.73 -16.78
CA PRO A 192 -26.91 -8.44 -17.99
C PRO A 192 -25.54 -9.12 -17.90
N LEU A 193 -24.69 -8.68 -16.96
CA LEU A 193 -23.48 -9.37 -16.54
C LEU A 193 -23.58 -9.59 -15.02
N PRO A 194 -23.91 -10.80 -14.55
CA PRO A 194 -24.00 -11.05 -13.13
C PRO A 194 -22.62 -10.86 -12.50
N ASN A 195 -22.56 -10.04 -11.46
CA ASN A 195 -21.37 -9.90 -10.65
C ASN A 195 -21.76 -10.07 -9.19
N LEU A 196 -21.21 -11.10 -8.55
CA LEU A 196 -21.51 -11.46 -7.18
C LEU A 196 -20.24 -11.30 -6.34
N VAL A 197 -20.41 -10.70 -5.18
CA VAL A 197 -19.39 -10.62 -4.13
C VAL A 197 -18.94 -12.03 -3.76
N GLU A 198 -17.65 -12.30 -3.87
CA GLU A 198 -17.09 -13.61 -3.55
C GLU A 198 -16.81 -13.78 -2.05
N GLU A 199 -16.74 -15.02 -1.59
CA GLU A 199 -16.26 -15.33 -0.23
C GLU A 199 -14.83 -14.78 -0.05
N PRO A 200 -14.51 -14.18 1.11
CA PRO A 200 -13.15 -13.76 1.38
C PRO A 200 -12.20 -14.95 1.38
N ILE A 201 -11.05 -14.79 0.72
CA ILE A 201 -9.95 -15.75 0.82
C ILE A 201 -9.56 -15.91 2.29
N ALA A 202 -9.48 -17.16 2.75
CA ALA A 202 -9.09 -17.47 4.12
C ALA A 202 -7.73 -16.84 4.46
N CYS A 203 -7.55 -16.43 5.72
CA CYS A 203 -6.25 -15.99 6.17
C CYS A 203 -5.23 -17.13 6.04
N PRO A 204 -4.06 -16.88 5.45
CA PRO A 204 -3.03 -17.89 5.34
C PRO A 204 -2.54 -18.33 6.73
N PRO A 205 -2.02 -19.56 6.88
CA PRO A 205 -1.39 -20.01 8.12
C PRO A 205 -0.30 -19.03 8.58
N ALA A 206 -0.13 -18.91 9.90
CA ALA A 206 0.95 -18.07 10.43
C ALA A 206 2.31 -18.54 9.90
N GLY A 207 3.06 -17.63 9.27
CA GLY A 207 4.40 -17.91 8.75
C GLY A 207 4.45 -18.45 7.31
N SER A 208 3.33 -18.60 6.60
CA SER A 208 3.34 -18.97 5.17
C SER A 208 3.52 -17.79 4.22
N GLY A 209 3.66 -16.57 4.76
CA GLY A 209 3.81 -15.33 4.00
C GLY A 209 5.27 -14.98 3.66
N GLY A 210 5.45 -13.84 3.00
CA GLY A 210 6.77 -13.29 2.63
C GLY A 210 7.64 -12.89 3.83
N ILE A 211 8.27 -11.71 3.78
CA ILE A 211 9.16 -11.25 4.86
C ILE A 211 8.38 -11.10 6.18
N TYR A 212 7.16 -10.57 6.08
CA TYR A 212 6.20 -10.47 7.17
C TYR A 212 4.79 -10.52 6.58
N GLU A 213 3.87 -11.23 7.24
CA GLU A 213 2.45 -11.22 6.89
C GLU A 213 1.60 -11.36 8.15
N ARG A 214 0.50 -10.61 8.19
CA ARG A 214 -0.54 -10.68 9.20
C ARG A 214 -1.89 -10.58 8.52
N CYS A 215 -2.78 -11.52 8.83
CA CYS A 215 -4.15 -11.51 8.36
C CYS A 215 -5.08 -11.74 9.55
N SER A 216 -6.22 -11.04 9.58
CA SER A 216 -7.26 -11.25 10.58
C SER A 216 -8.64 -10.96 10.02
N THR A 217 -9.65 -11.67 10.53
CA THR A 217 -11.05 -11.43 10.20
C THR A 217 -11.81 -11.06 11.47
N THR A 218 -12.71 -10.09 11.37
CA THR A 218 -13.57 -9.61 12.46
C THR A 218 -15.03 -9.58 11.99
N PRO A 219 -15.99 -10.13 12.74
CA PRO A 219 -15.82 -10.83 14.02
C PRO A 219 -15.10 -12.18 13.85
N LYS A 220 -14.67 -12.80 14.96
CA LYS A 220 -13.87 -14.05 14.94
C LYS A 220 -14.62 -15.24 14.30
N ALA A 221 -15.94 -15.25 14.43
CA ALA A 221 -16.84 -16.20 13.76
C ALA A 221 -17.80 -15.40 12.87
N PRO A 222 -17.34 -14.95 11.69
CA PRO A 222 -18.18 -14.19 10.79
C PRO A 222 -19.24 -15.09 10.16
N MET A 223 -20.37 -14.49 9.78
CA MET A 223 -21.29 -15.12 8.84
C MET A 223 -20.60 -15.25 7.47
N SER A 224 -20.82 -16.36 6.75
CA SER A 224 -20.30 -16.51 5.38
C SER A 224 -21.01 -15.54 4.43
N VAL A 225 -20.37 -15.20 3.31
CA VAL A 225 -21.00 -14.40 2.23
C VAL A 225 -22.24 -15.11 1.72
N ALA A 226 -22.22 -16.44 1.55
CA ALA A 226 -23.40 -17.19 1.14
C ALA A 226 -24.59 -17.03 2.12
N ALA A 227 -24.35 -17.18 3.43
CA ALA A 227 -25.40 -17.02 4.44
C ALA A 227 -25.89 -15.57 4.55
N ALA A 228 -24.99 -14.60 4.42
CA ALA A 228 -25.34 -13.18 4.40
C ALA A 228 -26.19 -12.84 3.17
N ARG A 229 -25.86 -13.38 2.00
CA ARG A 229 -26.67 -13.23 0.79
C ARG A 229 -28.07 -13.82 0.95
N SER A 230 -28.20 -15.01 1.54
CA SER A 230 -29.52 -15.58 1.84
C SER A 230 -30.35 -14.71 2.79
N ARG A 231 -29.71 -13.96 3.68
CA ARG A 231 -30.38 -13.11 4.67
C ARG A 231 -30.74 -11.72 4.12
N TYR A 232 -29.87 -11.12 3.33
CA TYR A 232 -29.98 -9.71 2.90
C TYR A 232 -30.31 -9.54 1.41
N GLY A 233 -30.16 -10.59 0.59
CA GLY A 233 -30.32 -10.53 -0.86
C GLY A 233 -29.09 -9.97 -1.56
N THR A 234 -28.72 -8.73 -1.25
CA THR A 234 -27.58 -8.02 -1.86
C THR A 234 -26.46 -7.84 -0.85
N LEU A 235 -25.24 -8.20 -1.26
CA LEU A 235 -24.02 -7.88 -0.52
C LEU A 235 -23.21 -6.76 -1.18
N LEU A 236 -22.52 -6.00 -0.34
CA LEU A 236 -21.64 -4.90 -0.71
C LEU A 236 -20.26 -5.13 -0.11
N THR A 237 -19.20 -4.92 -0.88
CA THR A 237 -17.82 -4.86 -0.41
C THR A 237 -17.34 -3.43 -0.36
N PHE A 238 -16.52 -3.14 0.65
CA PHE A 238 -15.78 -1.90 0.79
C PHE A 238 -14.31 -2.23 0.95
N SER A 239 -13.54 -1.98 -0.11
CA SER A 239 -12.12 -2.26 -0.16
C SER A 239 -11.33 -1.01 0.20
N LEU A 240 -10.31 -1.20 1.02
CA LEU A 240 -9.38 -0.19 1.50
C LEU A 240 -7.96 -0.64 1.23
N GLY A 241 -7.14 0.24 0.69
CA GLY A 241 -5.74 -0.05 0.40
C GLY A 241 -5.44 -0.03 -1.10
N GLY A 242 -4.26 -0.50 -1.47
CA GLY A 242 -3.80 -0.47 -2.87
C GLY A 242 -3.35 0.92 -3.31
N TYR A 243 -3.13 1.09 -4.61
CA TYR A 243 -2.54 2.29 -5.18
C TYR A 243 -3.29 3.56 -4.73
N ALA A 244 -2.53 4.62 -4.43
CA ALA A 244 -3.01 5.89 -3.90
C ALA A 244 -3.66 5.87 -2.49
N SER A 245 -3.70 4.72 -1.81
CA SER A 245 -4.08 4.67 -0.39
C SER A 245 -2.90 5.03 0.54
N SER A 246 -3.18 5.51 1.75
CA SER A 246 -2.13 5.66 2.78
C SER A 246 -1.61 4.33 3.35
N GLY A 247 -2.34 3.24 3.10
CA GLY A 247 -1.91 1.88 3.40
C GLY A 247 -0.89 1.35 2.39
N ASP A 248 -0.78 1.99 1.22
CA ASP A 248 0.22 1.68 0.20
C ASP A 248 1.59 2.15 0.64
N SER A 249 2.56 1.25 0.69
CA SER A 249 3.93 1.57 1.15
C SER A 249 3.96 2.29 2.51
N TYR A 250 3.06 1.96 3.45
CA TYR A 250 2.96 2.65 4.74
C TYR A 250 4.27 2.63 5.54
N PHE A 251 5.12 1.65 5.25
CA PHE A 251 6.47 1.54 5.75
C PHE A 251 7.41 1.02 4.66
N THR A 252 8.53 1.70 4.45
CA THR A 252 9.57 1.29 3.50
C THR A 252 10.94 1.32 4.16
N VAL A 253 11.86 0.51 3.62
CA VAL A 253 13.29 0.56 3.97
C VAL A 253 14.05 0.81 2.68
N PRO A 254 14.86 1.88 2.58
CA PRO A 254 15.62 2.17 1.35
C PRO A 254 16.71 1.12 1.11
N ARG A 255 17.06 0.89 -0.16
CA ARG A 255 18.30 0.17 -0.50
C ARG A 255 19.50 1.03 -0.12
N ARG A 256 20.56 0.39 0.35
CA ARG A 256 21.84 1.08 0.58
C ARG A 256 22.57 1.17 -0.76
N SER A 257 22.69 2.39 -1.29
CA SER A 257 23.57 2.72 -2.41
C SER A 257 25.03 2.74 -1.97
#